data_AF-E7FMG1-F1
#
_entry.id   AF-E7FMG1-F1
#
_cell.length_a   1.000
_cell.length_b   1.000
_cell.length_c   1.000
_cell.angle_alpha   90.00
_cell.angle_beta   90.00
_cell.angle_gamma   90.00
#
_symmetry.space_group_name_H-M   'P 1'
#
loop_
_entity.id
_entity.type
_entity.pdbx_description
1 polymer ?
#
loop_
_entity_poly.entity_id
_entity_poly.type
_entity_poly.pdbx_seq_one_letter_code
_entity_poly.pdbx_strand_id
1 'polypeptide(L)'
;MKEQKTDDFVIGRHPAMAALKSGQDINKVFVQSGLKSDAIQEIVSAARKRSIVVSQVPKTKLDLLSDGQNHQGVVLAVAAFQYAELEDLFEAAAKKGEDPFFLILDGIEDPHNLGSILRTADAAGVHGIIIPKRRAVQLTSTVAKTSTGAVEYVPVCRVTNLAQTVDELKNRGLWIFGTDMKGQDFRNWDAKGPTALVIGNEGKGISSLLKKKCDEMLTIPMIGHVQSLNASVAASLLIYQGFTSRGK
;
A
#
# COMPACT_ATOMS: atom_id res chain seq x y z
N MET A 1 -10.87 11.65 -24.50
CA MET A 1 -10.75 10.25 -24.01
C MET A 1 -11.97 9.98 -23.15
N LYS A 2 -12.75 8.93 -23.43
CA LYS A 2 -13.89 8.56 -22.58
C LYS A 2 -13.33 8.02 -21.27
N GLU A 3 -13.63 8.66 -20.16
CA GLU A 3 -13.39 8.12 -18.82
C GLU A 3 -14.11 6.76 -18.72
N GLN A 4 -13.37 5.66 -18.85
CA GLN A 4 -13.86 4.39 -18.36
C GLN A 4 -13.93 4.54 -16.85
N LYS A 5 -15.15 4.69 -16.31
CA LYS A 5 -15.42 4.35 -14.91
C LYS A 5 -15.05 2.88 -14.76
N THR A 6 -13.83 2.60 -14.31
CA THR A 6 -13.57 1.36 -13.60
C THR A 6 -14.41 1.45 -12.35
N ASP A 7 -15.58 0.81 -12.37
CA ASP A 7 -16.37 0.64 -11.16
C ASP A 7 -15.45 -0.04 -10.14
N ASP A 8 -15.16 0.65 -9.04
CA ASP A 8 -14.35 0.13 -7.94
C ASP A 8 -14.98 -1.14 -7.34
N PHE A 9 -16.21 -1.50 -7.74
CA PHE A 9 -16.99 -2.58 -7.18
C PHE A 9 -17.56 -3.54 -8.23
N VAL A 10 -17.41 -4.84 -7.97
CA VAL A 10 -18.13 -5.92 -8.66
C VAL A 10 -19.26 -6.40 -7.75
N ILE A 11 -20.48 -6.35 -8.24
CA ILE A 11 -21.70 -6.52 -7.43
C ILE A 11 -22.40 -7.84 -7.79
N GLY A 12 -22.81 -8.61 -6.78
CA GLY A 12 -23.55 -9.87 -6.98
C GLY A 12 -22.67 -11.12 -7.08
N ARG A 13 -23.29 -12.29 -6.95
CA ARG A 13 -22.58 -13.58 -6.76
C ARG A 13 -21.87 -14.07 -8.02
N HIS A 14 -22.56 -14.06 -9.17
CA HIS A 14 -21.98 -14.53 -10.43
C HIS A 14 -20.82 -13.64 -10.90
N PRO A 15 -20.95 -12.30 -10.95
CA PRO A 15 -19.84 -11.43 -11.29
C PRO A 15 -18.67 -11.58 -10.31
N ALA A 16 -18.95 -11.72 -9.01
CA ALA A 16 -17.91 -11.92 -8.01
C ALA A 16 -17.10 -13.21 -8.26
N MET A 17 -17.77 -14.32 -8.54
CA MET A 17 -17.07 -15.58 -8.87
C MET A 17 -16.29 -15.50 -10.18
N ALA A 18 -16.81 -14.80 -11.19
CA ALA A 18 -16.10 -14.58 -12.45
C ALA A 18 -14.80 -13.79 -12.23
N ALA A 19 -14.86 -12.67 -11.48
CA ALA A 19 -13.70 -11.85 -11.14
C ALA A 19 -12.66 -12.62 -10.28
N LEU A 20 -13.13 -13.48 -9.38
CA LEU A 20 -12.24 -14.34 -8.59
C LEU A 20 -11.50 -15.37 -9.46
N LYS A 21 -12.13 -15.86 -10.53
CA LYS A 21 -11.55 -16.84 -11.48
C LYS A 21 -10.67 -16.20 -12.56
N SER A 22 -10.96 -14.97 -12.99
CA SER A 22 -10.25 -14.29 -14.09
C SER A 22 -8.85 -13.79 -13.73
N GLY A 23 -8.45 -13.88 -12.46
CA GLY A 23 -7.17 -13.36 -11.99
C GLY A 23 -7.16 -11.84 -11.76
N GLN A 24 -8.30 -11.14 -11.97
CA GLN A 24 -8.41 -9.70 -11.69
C GLN A 24 -7.94 -9.36 -10.28
N ASP A 25 -7.21 -8.26 -10.13
CA ASP A 25 -6.75 -7.78 -8.84
C ASP A 25 -7.92 -7.26 -8.00
N ILE A 26 -8.06 -7.86 -6.82
CA ILE A 26 -9.14 -7.57 -5.88
C ILE A 26 -8.52 -6.99 -4.62
N ASN A 27 -9.02 -5.83 -4.21
CA ASN A 27 -8.65 -5.17 -2.96
C ASN A 27 -9.28 -5.89 -1.77
N LYS A 28 -10.59 -6.20 -1.85
CA LYS A 28 -11.33 -6.77 -0.72
C LYS A 28 -12.63 -7.44 -1.16
N VAL A 29 -13.03 -8.50 -0.46
CA VAL A 29 -14.34 -9.15 -0.60
C VAL A 29 -15.21 -8.76 0.60
N PHE A 30 -16.39 -8.20 0.36
CA PHE A 30 -17.39 -7.90 1.36
C PHE A 30 -18.53 -8.91 1.29
N VAL A 31 -18.88 -9.51 2.42
CA VAL A 31 -19.94 -10.53 2.52
C VAL A 31 -20.91 -10.13 3.61
N GLN A 32 -22.21 -10.34 3.37
CA GLN A 32 -23.24 -10.01 4.35
C GLN A 32 -23.11 -10.90 5.59
N SER A 33 -23.04 -10.29 6.78
CA SER A 33 -23.04 -10.99 8.06
C SER A 33 -24.33 -11.77 8.27
N GLY A 34 -24.23 -12.97 8.83
CA GLY A 34 -25.38 -13.83 9.16
C GLY A 34 -26.02 -14.54 7.97
N LEU A 35 -25.61 -14.23 6.73
CA LEU A 35 -26.12 -14.91 5.54
C LEU A 35 -25.43 -16.27 5.36
N LYS A 36 -26.19 -17.35 5.52
CA LYS A 36 -25.73 -18.72 5.24
C LYS A 36 -26.20 -19.14 3.85
N SER A 37 -25.28 -19.26 2.91
CA SER A 37 -25.55 -19.70 1.53
C SER A 37 -24.32 -20.38 0.96
N ASP A 38 -24.50 -21.53 0.31
CA ASP A 38 -23.40 -22.31 -0.27
C ASP A 38 -22.60 -21.50 -1.30
N ALA A 39 -23.30 -20.71 -2.13
CA ALA A 39 -22.68 -19.81 -3.10
C ALA A 39 -21.76 -18.77 -2.44
N ILE A 40 -22.13 -18.26 -1.26
CA ILE A 40 -21.31 -17.32 -0.50
C ILE A 40 -20.09 -18.03 0.09
N GLN A 41 -20.25 -19.25 0.59
CA GLN A 41 -19.12 -20.03 1.10
C GLN A 41 -18.11 -20.36 0.00
N GLU A 42 -18.58 -20.66 -1.21
CA GLU A 42 -17.72 -20.86 -2.38
C GLU A 42 -16.90 -19.60 -2.70
N ILE A 43 -17.54 -18.43 -2.73
CA ILE A 43 -16.87 -17.13 -2.92
C ILE A 43 -15.81 -16.89 -1.84
N VAL A 44 -16.15 -17.10 -0.57
CA VAL A 44 -15.22 -16.92 0.55
C VAL A 44 -14.04 -17.87 0.44
N SER A 45 -14.26 -19.12 0.04
CA SER A 45 -13.21 -20.11 -0.17
C SER A 45 -12.28 -19.70 -1.32
N ALA A 46 -12.83 -19.29 -2.46
CA ALA A 46 -12.07 -18.81 -3.60
C ALA A 46 -11.22 -17.57 -3.26
N ALA A 47 -11.79 -16.60 -2.54
CA ALA A 47 -11.08 -15.41 -2.07
C ALA A 47 -9.93 -15.77 -1.12
N ARG A 48 -10.17 -16.68 -0.16
CA ARG A 48 -9.13 -17.13 0.79
C ARG A 48 -7.98 -17.88 0.12
N LYS A 49 -8.26 -18.72 -0.88
CA LYS A 49 -7.23 -19.41 -1.67
C LYS A 49 -6.26 -18.43 -2.34
N ARG A 50 -6.76 -17.27 -2.78
CA ARG A 50 -5.97 -16.16 -3.34
C ARG A 50 -5.41 -15.20 -2.28
N SER A 51 -5.55 -15.52 -0.99
CA SER A 51 -5.18 -14.64 0.13
C SER A 51 -5.79 -13.23 0.05
N ILE A 52 -6.99 -13.11 -0.53
CA ILE A 52 -7.75 -11.85 -0.57
C ILE A 52 -8.44 -11.65 0.77
N VAL A 53 -8.47 -10.40 1.24
CA VAL A 53 -9.14 -10.06 2.50
C VAL A 53 -10.66 -10.20 2.35
N VAL A 54 -11.26 -11.03 3.20
CA VAL A 54 -12.71 -11.18 3.31
C VAL A 54 -13.21 -10.46 4.56
N SER A 55 -14.23 -9.63 4.42
CA SER A 55 -14.86 -8.87 5.50
C SER A 55 -16.34 -9.17 5.57
N GLN A 56 -16.80 -9.63 6.72
CA GLN A 56 -18.23 -9.72 6.99
C GLN A 56 -18.74 -8.34 7.40
N VAL A 57 -19.84 -7.89 6.78
CA VAL A 57 -20.41 -6.56 6.98
C VAL A 57 -21.95 -6.60 7.06
N PRO A 58 -22.59 -5.64 7.73
CA PRO A 58 -24.04 -5.49 7.69
C PRO A 58 -24.55 -5.27 6.27
N LYS A 59 -25.82 -5.63 6.00
CA LYS A 59 -26.47 -5.40 4.70
C LYS A 59 -26.38 -3.94 4.25
N THR A 60 -26.62 -3.01 5.16
CA THR A 60 -26.56 -1.56 4.89
C THR A 60 -25.21 -1.10 4.34
N LYS A 61 -24.11 -1.76 4.70
CA LYS A 61 -22.79 -1.45 4.14
C LYS A 61 -22.68 -1.93 2.70
N LEU A 62 -23.26 -3.08 2.37
CA LEU A 62 -23.30 -3.57 0.99
C LEU A 62 -24.19 -2.68 0.13
N ASP A 63 -25.37 -2.29 0.62
CA ASP A 63 -26.28 -1.36 -0.08
C ASP A 63 -25.56 -0.05 -0.46
N LEU A 64 -24.72 0.48 0.46
CA LEU A 64 -23.91 1.68 0.21
C LEU A 64 -22.82 1.42 -0.85
N LEU A 65 -22.10 0.29 -0.76
CA LEU A 65 -21.01 -0.04 -1.68
C LEU A 65 -21.51 -0.39 -3.08
N SER A 66 -22.74 -0.88 -3.20
CA SER A 66 -23.37 -1.23 -4.46
C SER A 66 -24.20 -0.10 -5.06
N ASP A 67 -24.21 1.09 -4.45
CA ASP A 67 -25.07 2.22 -4.86
C ASP A 67 -26.54 1.79 -5.03
N GLY A 68 -27.05 1.00 -4.08
CA GLY A 68 -28.41 0.47 -4.08
C GLY A 68 -28.68 -0.69 -5.05
N GLN A 69 -27.70 -1.13 -5.85
CA GLN A 69 -27.86 -2.30 -6.73
C GLN A 69 -28.01 -3.61 -5.93
N ASN A 70 -28.64 -4.63 -6.54
CA ASN A 70 -28.85 -5.93 -5.91
C ASN A 70 -27.54 -6.72 -5.75
N HIS A 71 -26.90 -6.56 -4.59
CA HIS A 71 -25.62 -7.19 -4.25
C HIS A 71 -25.71 -8.68 -3.90
N GLN A 72 -26.90 -9.25 -3.69
CA GLN A 72 -27.08 -10.70 -3.37
C GLN A 72 -26.24 -11.21 -2.17
N GLY A 73 -25.89 -10.31 -1.25
CA GLY A 73 -25.04 -10.58 -0.08
C GLY A 73 -23.52 -10.50 -0.32
N VAL A 74 -23.05 -10.04 -1.48
CA VAL A 74 -21.62 -9.93 -1.80
C VAL A 74 -21.28 -8.72 -2.69
N VAL A 75 -20.16 -8.07 -2.38
CA VAL A 75 -19.53 -7.04 -3.23
C VAL A 75 -18.02 -7.26 -3.19
N LEU A 76 -17.34 -7.21 -4.34
CA LEU A 76 -15.87 -7.15 -4.40
C LEU A 76 -15.45 -5.71 -4.63
N ALA A 77 -14.47 -5.21 -3.88
CA ALA A 77 -13.70 -4.04 -4.28
C ALA A 77 -12.55 -4.47 -5.19
N VAL A 78 -12.54 -4.02 -6.43
CA VAL A 78 -11.46 -4.29 -7.39
C VAL A 78 -10.37 -3.23 -7.30
N ALA A 79 -9.16 -3.59 -7.70
CA ALA A 79 -8.07 -2.64 -7.80
C ALA A 79 -8.22 -1.80 -9.07
N ALA A 80 -7.94 -0.50 -8.96
CA ALA A 80 -7.90 0.38 -10.13
C ALA A 80 -6.64 0.14 -10.98
N PHE A 81 -5.59 -0.41 -10.38
CA PHE A 81 -4.31 -0.73 -11.02
C PHE A 81 -3.82 -2.10 -10.56
N GLN A 82 -3.01 -2.74 -11.40
CA GLN A 82 -2.39 -4.01 -11.08
C GLN A 82 -1.34 -3.81 -9.99
N TYR A 83 -1.24 -4.80 -9.10
CA TYR A 83 -0.14 -4.85 -8.14
C TYR A 83 1.06 -5.54 -8.75
N ALA A 84 2.23 -5.06 -8.38
CA ALA A 84 3.49 -5.70 -8.64
C ALA A 84 3.80 -6.77 -7.58
N GLU A 85 4.63 -7.73 -7.93
CA GLU A 85 5.28 -8.63 -6.98
C GLU A 85 6.59 -8.01 -6.47
N LEU A 86 7.14 -8.56 -5.41
CA LEU A 86 8.35 -7.99 -4.79
C LEU A 86 9.53 -7.99 -5.78
N GLU A 87 9.67 -9.04 -6.59
CA GLU A 87 10.67 -9.15 -7.65
C GLU A 87 10.61 -8.00 -8.67
N ASP A 88 9.42 -7.54 -9.05
CA ASP A 88 9.25 -6.46 -10.02
C ASP A 88 9.88 -5.14 -9.53
N LEU A 89 9.86 -4.89 -8.22
CA LEU A 89 10.48 -3.72 -7.61
C LEU A 89 12.01 -3.78 -7.72
N PHE A 90 12.60 -4.97 -7.54
CA PHE A 90 14.03 -5.16 -7.74
C PHE A 90 14.42 -5.05 -9.22
N GLU A 91 13.60 -5.60 -10.11
CA GLU A 91 13.81 -5.43 -11.55
C GLU A 91 13.74 -3.95 -11.97
N ALA A 92 12.84 -3.16 -11.36
CA ALA A 92 12.75 -1.73 -11.64
C ALA A 92 14.05 -0.98 -11.31
N ALA A 93 14.72 -1.33 -10.21
CA ALA A 93 16.04 -0.80 -9.87
C ALA A 93 17.14 -1.31 -10.82
N ALA A 94 17.17 -2.62 -11.08
CA ALA A 94 18.16 -3.26 -11.93
C ALA A 94 18.12 -2.73 -13.38
N LYS A 95 16.94 -2.50 -13.96
CA LYS A 95 16.75 -1.92 -15.30
C LYS A 95 17.37 -0.54 -15.44
N LYS A 96 17.49 0.21 -14.34
CA LYS A 96 18.13 1.54 -14.30
C LYS A 96 19.62 1.47 -13.93
N GLY A 97 20.14 0.29 -13.56
CA GLY A 97 21.50 0.13 -13.06
C GLY A 97 21.73 0.82 -11.71
N GLU A 98 20.68 0.94 -10.90
CA GLU A 98 20.70 1.66 -9.63
C GLU A 98 20.54 0.71 -8.45
N ASP A 99 21.07 1.10 -7.29
CA ASP A 99 20.75 0.42 -6.04
C ASP A 99 19.25 0.56 -5.73
N PRO A 100 18.58 -0.47 -5.20
CA PRO A 100 17.19 -0.38 -4.76
C PRO A 100 16.94 0.77 -3.79
N PHE A 101 15.81 1.47 -4.00
CA PHE A 101 15.28 2.43 -3.04
C PHE A 101 13.77 2.23 -2.95
N PHE A 102 13.32 1.62 -1.85
CA PHE A 102 11.93 1.25 -1.64
C PHE A 102 11.29 2.04 -0.50
N LEU A 103 9.97 2.17 -0.56
CA LEU A 103 9.15 2.65 0.56
C LEU A 103 8.33 1.50 1.13
N ILE A 104 8.21 1.47 2.45
CA ILE A 104 7.36 0.52 3.17
C ILE A 104 6.34 1.34 3.96
N LEU A 105 5.06 1.20 3.66
CA LEU A 105 4.01 1.99 4.30
C LEU A 105 3.28 1.16 5.35
N ASP A 106 3.41 1.53 6.63
CA ASP A 106 2.80 0.83 7.76
C ASP A 106 1.65 1.65 8.34
N GLY A 107 0.41 1.23 8.05
CA GLY A 107 -0.78 1.88 8.62
C GLY A 107 -1.24 3.15 7.90
N ILE A 108 -0.87 3.33 6.62
CA ILE A 108 -1.40 4.42 5.80
C ILE A 108 -2.77 4.02 5.27
N GLU A 109 -3.84 4.65 5.76
CA GLU A 109 -5.23 4.29 5.42
C GLU A 109 -5.95 5.31 4.53
N ASP A 110 -5.38 6.51 4.37
CA ASP A 110 -5.95 7.58 3.54
C ASP A 110 -5.48 7.49 2.08
N PRO A 111 -6.38 7.40 1.08
CA PRO A 111 -6.01 7.40 -0.34
C PRO A 111 -5.34 8.69 -0.82
N HIS A 112 -5.59 9.83 -0.17
CA HIS A 112 -4.88 11.08 -0.47
C HIS A 112 -3.41 10.99 -0.07
N ASN A 113 -3.12 10.39 1.09
CA ASN A 113 -1.74 10.17 1.53
C ASN A 113 -1.00 9.24 0.57
N LEU A 114 -1.55 8.07 0.21
CA LEU A 114 -0.89 7.16 -0.72
C LEU A 114 -0.68 7.81 -2.09
N GLY A 115 -1.68 8.53 -2.63
CA GLY A 115 -1.54 9.22 -3.90
C GLY A 115 -0.45 10.28 -3.90
N SER A 116 -0.37 11.08 -2.84
CA SER A 116 0.71 12.08 -2.68
C SER A 116 2.09 11.42 -2.52
N ILE A 117 2.18 10.33 -1.76
CA ILE A 117 3.44 9.57 -1.61
C ILE A 117 3.88 8.99 -2.96
N LEU A 118 2.97 8.42 -3.75
CA LEU A 118 3.26 7.91 -5.09
C LEU A 118 3.84 9.02 -6.00
N ARG A 119 3.26 10.22 -5.96
CA ARG A 119 3.76 11.37 -6.74
C ARG A 119 5.17 11.76 -6.36
N THR A 120 5.45 11.86 -5.06
CA THR A 120 6.80 12.18 -4.59
C THR A 120 7.78 11.06 -4.89
N ALA A 121 7.35 9.80 -4.74
CA ALA A 121 8.13 8.61 -5.05
C ALA A 121 8.55 8.59 -6.54
N ASP A 122 7.61 8.86 -7.44
CA ASP A 122 7.88 8.96 -8.88
C ASP A 122 8.88 10.08 -9.18
N ALA A 123 8.61 11.29 -8.67
CA ALA A 123 9.46 12.46 -8.89
C ALA A 123 10.89 12.27 -8.37
N ALA A 124 11.09 11.49 -7.30
CA ALA A 124 12.38 11.24 -6.69
C ALA A 124 13.02 9.90 -7.10
N GLY A 125 12.43 9.16 -8.03
CA GLY A 125 12.99 7.92 -8.54
C GLY A 125 13.01 6.76 -7.54
N VAL A 126 12.02 6.69 -6.64
CA VAL A 126 11.78 5.50 -5.81
C VAL A 126 11.39 4.33 -6.72
N HIS A 127 11.98 3.17 -6.46
CA HIS A 127 11.84 1.98 -7.31
C HIS A 127 10.58 1.17 -7.01
N GLY A 128 9.95 1.40 -5.85
CA GLY A 128 8.80 0.63 -5.44
C GLY A 128 8.23 1.01 -4.10
N ILE A 129 6.93 0.73 -3.92
CA ILE A 129 6.23 0.90 -2.65
C ILE A 129 5.64 -0.43 -2.20
N ILE A 130 5.88 -0.79 -0.94
CA ILE A 130 5.39 -2.01 -0.31
C ILE A 130 4.33 -1.62 0.72
N ILE A 131 3.13 -2.20 0.59
CA ILE A 131 2.01 -1.95 1.50
C ILE A 131 1.45 -3.29 2.01
N PRO A 132 0.85 -3.33 3.22
CA PRO A 132 0.20 -4.54 3.70
C PRO A 132 -1.16 -4.75 3.02
N LYS A 133 -1.57 -6.01 2.88
CA LYS A 133 -2.93 -6.37 2.41
C LYS A 133 -4.05 -5.90 3.36
N ARG A 134 -3.72 -5.61 4.62
CA ARG A 134 -4.67 -5.23 5.68
C ARG A 134 -4.17 -3.99 6.40
N ARG A 135 -5.10 -3.17 6.92
CA ARG A 135 -4.79 -1.93 7.66
C ARG A 135 -3.96 -0.95 6.82
N ALA A 136 -4.25 -0.90 5.53
CA ALA A 136 -3.71 0.08 4.61
C ALA A 136 -4.73 0.39 3.53
N VAL A 137 -4.62 1.58 2.96
CA VAL A 137 -5.29 1.93 1.72
C VAL A 137 -4.76 1.06 0.59
N GLN A 138 -5.60 0.81 -0.39
CA GLN A 138 -5.31 -0.03 -1.54
C GLN A 138 -5.38 0.83 -2.80
N LEU A 139 -4.91 0.34 -3.95
CA LEU A 139 -5.01 1.02 -5.24
C LEU A 139 -6.48 1.10 -5.68
N THR A 140 -7.14 2.20 -5.30
CA THR A 140 -8.51 2.55 -5.67
C THR A 140 -8.53 3.63 -6.74
N SER A 141 -9.69 3.90 -7.34
CA SER A 141 -9.85 5.04 -8.26
C SER A 141 -9.48 6.38 -7.63
N THR A 142 -9.66 6.55 -6.32
CA THR A 142 -9.23 7.76 -5.60
C THR A 142 -7.71 7.89 -5.61
N VAL A 143 -6.97 6.82 -5.32
CA VAL A 143 -5.49 6.82 -5.37
C VAL A 143 -4.99 7.12 -6.78
N ALA A 144 -5.64 6.55 -7.80
CA ALA A 144 -5.34 6.85 -9.19
C ALA A 144 -5.45 8.35 -9.50
N LYS A 145 -6.55 8.98 -9.08
CA LYS A 145 -6.79 10.42 -9.28
C LYS A 145 -5.81 11.29 -8.49
N THR A 146 -5.60 10.97 -7.22
CA THR A 146 -4.73 11.77 -6.33
C THR A 146 -3.26 11.63 -6.68
N SER A 147 -2.85 10.51 -7.28
CA SER A 147 -1.48 10.27 -7.73
C SER A 147 -1.12 10.92 -9.08
N THR A 148 -2.07 11.52 -9.80
CA THR A 148 -1.79 12.24 -11.08
C THR A 148 -0.98 11.39 -12.07
N GLY A 149 -1.27 10.09 -12.16
CA GLY A 149 -0.60 9.16 -13.08
C GLY A 149 0.66 8.48 -12.54
N ALA A 150 1.20 8.91 -11.39
CA ALA A 150 2.41 8.31 -10.80
C ALA A 150 2.27 6.81 -10.49
N VAL A 151 1.03 6.33 -10.27
CA VAL A 151 0.71 4.91 -10.06
C VAL A 151 1.08 4.01 -11.25
N GLU A 152 1.27 4.57 -12.45
CA GLU A 152 1.71 3.81 -13.63
C GLU A 152 3.23 3.58 -13.67
N TYR A 153 4.01 4.40 -12.96
CA TYR A 153 5.46 4.41 -13.06
C TYR A 153 6.15 3.84 -11.82
N VAL A 154 5.49 3.91 -10.66
CA VAL A 154 6.01 3.37 -9.40
C VAL A 154 5.26 2.08 -9.05
N PRO A 155 5.89 0.91 -9.17
CA PRO A 155 5.24 -0.35 -8.88
C PRO A 155 4.89 -0.44 -7.39
N VAL A 156 3.66 -0.89 -7.10
CA VAL A 156 3.17 -1.09 -5.74
C VAL A 156 2.98 -2.57 -5.48
N CYS A 157 3.67 -3.09 -4.48
CA CYS A 157 3.57 -4.48 -4.05
C CYS A 157 2.75 -4.61 -2.76
N ARG A 158 1.94 -5.67 -2.68
CA ARG A 158 1.13 -5.99 -1.49
C ARG A 158 1.59 -7.25 -0.79
N VAL A 159 1.98 -7.09 0.47
CA VAL A 159 2.46 -8.21 1.29
C VAL A 159 1.51 -8.57 2.41
N THR A 160 1.54 -9.83 2.81
CA THR A 160 0.71 -10.32 3.93
C THR A 160 1.28 -9.87 5.27
N ASN A 161 2.60 -9.79 5.40
CA ASN A 161 3.30 -9.46 6.64
C ASN A 161 4.54 -8.60 6.35
N LEU A 162 4.48 -7.32 6.73
CA LEU A 162 5.58 -6.37 6.55
C LEU A 162 6.84 -6.79 7.30
N ALA A 163 6.70 -7.35 8.51
CA ALA A 163 7.85 -7.73 9.33
C ALA A 163 8.64 -8.89 8.71
N GLN A 164 7.94 -9.86 8.12
CA GLN A 164 8.58 -10.94 7.36
C GLN A 164 9.18 -10.43 6.05
N THR A 165 8.50 -9.51 5.36
CA THR A 165 9.02 -8.88 4.14
C THR A 165 10.30 -8.11 4.43
N VAL A 166 10.37 -7.40 5.55
CA VAL A 166 11.59 -6.72 5.99
C VAL A 166 12.74 -7.71 6.22
N ASP A 167 12.50 -8.86 6.85
CA ASP A 167 13.54 -9.88 7.00
C ASP A 167 14.07 -10.37 5.64
N GLU A 168 13.18 -10.56 4.67
CA GLU A 168 13.54 -10.93 3.31
C GLU A 168 14.37 -9.84 2.60
N LEU A 169 13.96 -8.57 2.71
CA LEU A 169 14.71 -7.45 2.14
C LEU A 169 16.12 -7.35 2.74
N LYS A 170 16.27 -7.55 4.06
CA LYS A 170 17.58 -7.56 4.72
C LYS A 170 18.45 -8.71 4.27
N ASN A 171 17.89 -9.91 4.09
CA ASN A 171 18.62 -11.05 3.52
C ASN A 171 19.11 -10.79 2.10
N ARG A 172 18.46 -9.87 1.38
CA ARG A 172 18.85 -9.40 0.04
C ARG A 172 19.76 -8.17 0.08
N GLY A 173 20.24 -7.77 1.26
CA GLY A 173 21.24 -6.71 1.43
C GLY A 173 20.66 -5.29 1.56
N LEU A 174 19.35 -5.12 1.74
CA LEU A 174 18.79 -3.79 1.98
C LEU A 174 18.96 -3.36 3.43
N TRP A 175 19.34 -2.09 3.60
CA TRP A 175 19.27 -1.39 4.88
C TRP A 175 17.88 -0.82 5.09
N ILE A 176 17.34 -1.00 6.30
CA ILE A 176 15.96 -0.66 6.63
C ILE A 176 15.94 0.51 7.61
N PHE A 177 15.45 1.66 7.16
CA PHE A 177 15.34 2.86 7.98
C PHE A 177 13.88 3.09 8.37
N GLY A 178 13.62 3.30 9.65
CA GLY A 178 12.29 3.64 10.14
C GLY A 178 12.16 5.09 10.57
N THR A 179 10.96 5.65 10.59
CA THR A 179 10.67 6.96 11.16
C THR A 179 10.18 6.90 12.60
N ASP A 180 10.75 7.72 13.48
CA ASP A 180 10.27 7.91 14.85
C ASP A 180 10.65 9.29 15.39
N MET A 181 10.04 9.71 16.50
CA MET A 181 10.44 10.94 17.18
C MET A 181 11.88 10.87 17.69
N LYS A 182 12.37 9.67 18.03
CA LYS A 182 13.74 9.43 18.46
C LYS A 182 14.51 8.70 17.37
N GLY A 183 15.57 9.33 16.88
CA GLY A 183 16.41 8.79 15.83
C GLY A 183 17.51 9.77 15.43
N GLN A 184 18.28 9.40 14.42
CA GLN A 184 19.18 10.31 13.73
C GLN A 184 18.37 11.38 13.01
N ASP A 185 18.83 12.63 13.06
CA ASP A 185 18.25 13.71 12.27
C ASP A 185 18.27 13.36 10.79
N PHE A 186 17.10 13.37 10.15
CA PHE A 186 16.98 12.96 8.76
C PHE A 186 17.90 13.74 7.83
N ARG A 187 18.22 15.01 8.14
CA ARG A 187 19.09 15.86 7.29
C ARG A 187 20.51 15.29 7.14
N ASN A 188 20.94 14.43 8.06
CA ASN A 188 22.23 13.77 8.05
C ASN A 188 22.15 12.31 7.56
N TRP A 189 20.96 11.86 7.16
CA TRP A 189 20.76 10.50 6.67
C TRP A 189 21.48 10.30 5.34
N ASP A 190 22.31 9.25 5.27
CA ASP A 190 22.91 8.74 4.05
C ASP A 190 22.12 7.52 3.57
N ALA A 191 21.44 7.68 2.44
CA ALA A 191 20.64 6.63 1.81
C ALA A 191 21.37 5.96 0.64
N LYS A 192 22.71 6.06 0.52
CA LYS A 192 23.48 5.34 -0.51
C LYS A 192 23.39 3.82 -0.32
N GLY A 193 23.47 3.08 -1.42
CA GLY A 193 23.33 1.62 -1.41
C GLY A 193 21.87 1.14 -1.36
N PRO A 194 21.63 -0.18 -1.35
CA PRO A 194 20.28 -0.74 -1.31
C PRO A 194 19.54 -0.38 -0.02
N THR A 195 18.43 0.34 -0.14
CA THR A 195 17.74 0.97 1.02
C THR A 195 16.23 0.82 0.94
N ALA A 196 15.58 0.58 2.08
CA ALA A 196 14.14 0.74 2.24
C ALA A 196 13.80 1.66 3.41
N LEU A 197 12.88 2.61 3.17
CA LEU A 197 12.39 3.56 4.16
C LEU A 197 10.97 3.20 4.61
N VAL A 198 10.77 3.03 5.90
CA VAL A 198 9.47 2.73 6.50
C VAL A 198 8.80 4.02 6.96
N ILE A 199 7.59 4.28 6.46
CA ILE A 199 6.74 5.39 6.89
C ILE A 199 5.55 4.84 7.67
N GLY A 200 5.41 5.30 8.91
CA GLY A 200 4.29 4.94 9.77
C GLY A 200 3.07 5.85 9.61
N ASN A 201 1.98 5.44 10.26
CA ASN A 201 0.80 6.26 10.45
C ASN A 201 1.11 7.55 11.25
N GLU A 202 0.46 8.67 10.94
CA GLU A 202 0.68 9.97 11.60
C GLU A 202 0.53 9.96 13.13
N GLY A 203 -0.42 9.18 13.64
CA GLY A 203 -0.73 9.15 15.07
C GLY A 203 -0.04 8.00 15.79
N LYS A 204 0.00 6.82 15.18
CA LYS A 204 0.53 5.60 15.81
C LYS A 204 2.01 5.36 15.51
N GLY A 205 2.56 6.03 14.51
CA GLY A 205 3.87 5.74 13.97
C GLY A 205 3.96 4.35 13.36
N ILE A 206 5.18 3.82 13.32
CA ILE A 206 5.49 2.47 12.85
C ILE A 206 5.10 1.45 13.94
N SER A 207 4.57 0.30 13.52
CA SER A 207 4.27 -0.80 14.44
C SER A 207 5.51 -1.28 15.20
N SER A 208 5.33 -1.64 16.47
CA SER A 208 6.44 -2.00 17.36
C SER A 208 7.28 -3.17 16.85
N LEU A 209 6.67 -4.13 16.15
CA LEU A 209 7.39 -5.25 15.53
C LEU A 209 8.29 -4.79 14.39
N LEU A 210 7.81 -3.89 13.54
CA LEU A 210 8.55 -3.38 12.41
C LEU A 210 9.68 -2.44 12.85
N LYS A 211 9.41 -1.61 13.88
CA LYS A 211 10.41 -0.73 14.51
C LYS A 211 11.63 -1.51 15.03
N LYS A 212 11.43 -2.71 15.60
CA LYS A 212 12.53 -3.58 16.07
C LYS A 212 13.39 -4.18 14.96
N LYS A 213 12.91 -4.17 13.72
CA LYS A 213 13.60 -4.73 12.55
C LYS A 213 14.35 -3.69 11.71
N CYS A 214 14.03 -2.41 11.93
CA CYS A 214 14.78 -1.30 11.33
C CYS A 214 16.21 -1.32 11.85
N ASP A 215 17.16 -1.09 10.96
CA ASP A 215 18.59 -0.96 11.27
C ASP A 215 18.85 0.37 11.98
N GLU A 216 18.22 1.44 11.50
CA GLU A 216 18.28 2.76 12.11
C GLU A 216 16.92 3.47 12.10
N MET A 217 16.76 4.41 13.03
CA MET A 217 15.59 5.27 13.11
C MET A 217 15.97 6.70 12.72
N LEU A 218 15.14 7.32 11.89
CA LEU A 218 15.24 8.70 11.46
C LEU A 218 14.19 9.54 12.16
N THR A 219 14.56 10.76 12.53
CA THR A 219 13.67 11.76 13.11
C THR A 219 13.63 13.01 12.25
N ILE A 220 12.44 13.60 12.15
CA ILE A 220 12.24 14.95 11.60
C ILE A 220 12.15 15.88 12.82
N PRO A 221 13.17 16.73 13.08
CA PRO A 221 13.11 17.64 14.21
C PRO A 221 11.90 18.57 14.14
N MET A 222 11.16 18.67 15.25
CA MET A 222 10.00 19.54 15.37
C MET A 222 10.21 20.53 16.51
N ILE A 223 9.92 21.81 16.26
CA ILE A 223 10.00 22.89 17.27
C ILE A 223 8.61 23.20 17.84
N GLY A 224 7.57 23.06 17.02
CA GLY A 224 6.21 23.46 17.37
C GLY A 224 5.50 22.54 18.35
N HIS A 225 4.23 22.86 18.61
CA HIS A 225 3.38 22.14 19.57
C HIS A 225 2.73 20.87 19.01
N VAL A 226 2.84 20.63 17.70
CA VAL A 226 2.30 19.43 17.05
C VAL A 226 3.20 18.24 17.34
N GLN A 227 2.58 17.07 17.50
CA GLN A 227 3.29 15.83 17.83
C GLN A 227 3.67 15.01 16.60
N SER A 228 3.23 15.38 15.41
CA SER A 228 3.60 14.72 14.15
C SER A 228 3.25 15.58 12.94
N LEU A 229 3.84 15.20 11.80
CA LEU A 229 3.46 15.72 10.48
C LEU A 229 2.48 14.75 9.81
N ASN A 230 1.76 15.24 8.80
CA ASN A 230 1.03 14.36 7.88
C ASN A 230 2.00 13.34 7.25
N ALA A 231 1.57 12.10 7.06
CA ALA A 231 2.45 11.01 6.65
C ALA A 231 3.00 11.22 5.24
N SER A 232 2.21 11.80 4.32
CA SER A 232 2.68 12.13 2.98
C SER A 232 3.70 13.28 2.98
N VAL A 233 3.57 14.23 3.90
CA VAL A 233 4.55 15.31 4.09
C VAL A 233 5.85 14.76 4.67
N ALA A 234 5.78 13.96 5.73
CA ALA A 234 6.94 13.32 6.32
C ALA A 234 7.67 12.42 5.31
N ALA A 235 6.92 11.59 4.58
CA ALA A 235 7.45 10.77 3.51
C ALA A 235 8.17 11.63 2.46
N SER A 236 7.56 12.74 2.03
CA SER A 236 8.15 13.60 1.00
C SER A 236 9.49 14.20 1.43
N LEU A 237 9.61 14.69 2.67
CA LEU A 237 10.86 15.22 3.20
C LEU A 237 11.96 14.16 3.22
N LEU A 238 11.64 12.95 3.68
CA LEU A 238 12.59 11.85 3.76
C LEU A 238 12.97 11.32 2.39
N ILE A 239 12.01 11.15 1.48
CA ILE A 239 12.27 10.72 0.10
C ILE A 239 13.26 11.67 -0.58
N TYR A 240 13.05 12.99 -0.48
CA TYR A 240 13.95 13.98 -1.10
C TYR A 240 15.33 14.06 -0.43
N GLN A 241 15.40 13.86 0.87
CA GLN A 241 16.69 13.70 1.53
C GLN A 241 17.43 12.45 1.01
N GLY A 242 16.72 11.32 0.90
CA GLY A 242 17.27 10.08 0.35
C GLY A 242 17.78 10.29 -1.07
N PHE A 243 16.96 10.90 -1.93
CA PHE A 243 17.32 11.31 -3.30
C PHE A 243 18.62 12.14 -3.33
N THR A 244 18.69 13.19 -2.52
CA THR A 244 19.85 14.10 -2.46
C THR A 244 21.11 13.39 -2.00
N SER A 245 21.02 12.56 -0.94
CA SER A 245 22.18 11.83 -0.40
C SER A 245 22.74 10.80 -1.39
N ARG A 246 21.89 10.26 -2.27
CA ARG A 246 22.25 9.32 -3.33
C ARG A 246 22.91 9.99 -4.54
N GLY A 247 23.12 11.31 -4.49
CA GLY A 247 23.85 12.06 -5.51
C GLY A 247 23.04 12.34 -6.77
N LYS A 248 21.72 12.42 -6.64
CA LYS A 248 20.80 12.79 -7.73
C LYS A 248 20.26 14.21 -7.55
#